data_AF-A0A6G7Z1Y8-F1
#
_entry.id   AF-A0A6G7Z1Y8-F1
#
_cell.length_a   1.000
_cell.length_b   1.000
_cell.length_c   1.000
_cell.angle_alpha   90.00
_cell.angle_beta   90.00
_cell.angle_gamma   90.00
#
_symmetry.space_group_name_H-M   'P 1'
#
loop_
_entity.id
_entity.type
_entity.pdbx_description
1 polymer ?
#
loop_
_entity_poly.entity_id
_entity_poly.type
_entity_poly.pdbx_seq_one_letter_code
_entity_poly.pdbx_strand_id
1 'polypeptide(L)'
;MTTLFDHPATSSEPAWMRAYTTRTGAPPHLGTGKARPHRCPTCGRWTLQGLDAHVMAFLATTDPNPLTPQAEGAAIILGRPTYTLHGAPGRYELWHRTPHSARRLTPAHPERHIVLAAHACTGPLTTHTLTITRTRAAASGDQPPY
;
A
#
# COMPACT_ATOMS: atom_id res chain seq x y z
N MET A 1 20.60 32.06 -13.81
CA MET A 1 20.20 30.81 -14.48
C MET A 1 19.76 29.83 -13.40
N THR A 2 18.46 29.77 -13.10
CA THR A 2 17.90 28.87 -12.09
C THR A 2 16.71 28.18 -12.74
N THR A 3 16.88 26.93 -13.16
CA THR A 3 15.81 26.13 -13.77
C THR A 3 14.88 25.64 -12.66
N LEU A 4 13.68 26.21 -12.62
CA LEU A 4 12.52 25.66 -11.94
C LEU A 4 12.24 24.28 -12.53
N PHE A 5 12.35 23.23 -11.70
CA PHE A 5 11.87 21.90 -12.07
C PHE A 5 10.35 21.91 -12.06
N ASP A 6 9.77 22.25 -13.20
CA ASP A 6 8.34 22.11 -13.45
C ASP A 6 7.99 20.61 -13.43
N HIS A 7 7.34 20.15 -12.37
CA HIS A 7 6.85 18.78 -12.27
C HIS A 7 5.50 18.73 -12.97
N PRO A 8 5.32 17.95 -14.06
CA PRO A 8 4.01 17.84 -14.68
C PRO A 8 3.04 17.18 -13.69
N ALA A 9 2.06 17.95 -13.24
CA ALA A 9 0.92 17.51 -12.46
C ALA A 9 0.04 16.59 -13.33
N THR A 10 0.45 15.35 -13.53
CA THR A 10 -0.45 14.29 -14.04
C THR A 10 -1.30 13.79 -12.88
N SER A 11 -2.24 14.63 -12.47
CA SER A 11 -3.26 14.32 -11.48
C SER A 11 -4.39 13.52 -12.14
N SER A 12 -4.10 12.32 -12.64
CA SER A 12 -5.14 11.31 -12.74
C SER A 12 -5.32 10.71 -11.35
N GLU A 13 -6.54 10.80 -10.83
CA GLU A 13 -6.88 10.22 -9.52
C GLU A 13 -6.55 8.72 -9.55
N PRO A 14 -5.66 8.21 -8.67
CA PRO A 14 -5.26 6.82 -8.70
C PRO A 14 -6.49 5.92 -8.55
N ALA A 15 -6.54 4.80 -9.28
CA ALA A 15 -7.70 3.91 -9.25
C ALA A 15 -8.10 3.50 -7.82
N TRP A 16 -7.13 3.43 -6.90
CA TRP A 16 -7.33 3.01 -5.51
C TRP A 16 -7.90 4.11 -4.62
N MET A 17 -7.71 5.36 -5.00
CA MET A 17 -8.43 6.48 -4.42
C MET A 17 -9.90 6.49 -4.83
N ARG A 18 -10.18 6.33 -6.13
CA ARG A 18 -11.54 6.22 -6.66
C ARG A 18 -12.30 5.07 -5.99
N ALA A 19 -11.64 3.94 -5.77
CA ALA A 19 -12.23 2.80 -5.07
C ALA A 19 -12.57 3.09 -3.61
N TYR A 20 -11.74 3.88 -2.90
CA TYR A 20 -12.01 4.30 -1.53
C TYR A 20 -13.21 5.25 -1.47
N THR A 21 -13.17 6.36 -2.22
CA THR A 21 -14.22 7.40 -2.21
C THR A 21 -15.58 6.85 -2.62
N THR A 22 -15.63 6.03 -3.67
CA THR A 22 -16.87 5.36 -4.12
C THR A 22 -17.47 4.47 -3.03
N ARG A 23 -16.65 3.86 -2.17
CA ARG A 23 -17.11 2.89 -1.17
C ARG A 23 -17.46 3.52 0.18
N THR A 24 -16.69 4.50 0.62
CA THR A 24 -16.89 5.14 1.93
C THR A 24 -17.82 6.34 1.87
N GLY A 25 -18.03 6.94 0.68
CA GLY A 25 -18.79 8.18 0.53
C GLY A 25 -18.16 9.38 1.23
N ALA A 26 -16.91 9.26 1.70
CA ALA A 26 -16.24 10.25 2.53
C ALA A 26 -14.79 10.49 2.07
N PRO A 27 -14.24 11.70 2.26
CA PRO A 27 -12.83 11.95 2.01
C PRO A 27 -11.94 11.11 2.96
N PRO A 28 -10.71 10.78 2.53
CA PRO A 28 -9.79 10.04 3.37
C PRO A 28 -9.39 10.87 4.59
N HIS A 29 -9.68 10.34 5.77
CA HIS A 29 -9.29 10.88 7.09
C HIS A 29 -8.49 9.81 7.83
N LEU A 30 -7.62 10.13 8.77
CA LEU A 30 -6.99 9.09 9.60
C LEU A 30 -8.07 8.38 10.44
N GLY A 31 -8.03 7.05 10.48
CA GLY A 31 -9.00 6.24 11.23
C GLY A 31 -8.38 4.95 11.72
N THR A 32 -9.01 4.31 12.69
CA THR A 32 -8.49 3.09 13.32
C THR A 32 -8.33 1.95 12.31
N GLY A 33 -7.09 1.42 12.23
CA GLY A 33 -6.70 0.17 11.56
C GLY A 33 -6.52 0.21 10.03
N LYS A 34 -7.22 1.08 9.30
CA LYS A 34 -7.24 1.02 7.83
C LYS A 34 -6.26 2.00 7.18
N ALA A 35 -5.49 1.51 6.22
CA ALA A 35 -4.65 2.28 5.32
C ALA A 35 -5.51 3.11 4.36
N ARG A 36 -5.19 4.40 4.26
CA ARG A 36 -5.97 5.39 3.53
C ARG A 36 -5.09 6.27 2.64
N PRO A 37 -5.62 6.76 1.52
CA PRO A 37 -4.92 7.71 0.66
C PRO A 37 -4.62 9.03 1.37
N HIS A 38 -3.38 9.48 1.32
CA HIS A 38 -3.00 10.82 1.76
C HIS A 38 -1.98 11.45 0.80
N ARG A 39 -1.98 12.79 0.73
CA ARG A 39 -0.89 13.53 0.08
C ARG A 39 0.21 13.76 1.09
N CYS A 40 1.46 13.50 0.70
CA CYS A 40 2.61 13.93 1.48
C CYS A 40 2.63 15.47 1.53
N PRO A 41 2.69 16.10 2.72
CA PRO A 41 2.71 17.56 2.84
C PRO A 41 4.02 18.17 2.31
N THR A 42 5.10 17.39 2.24
CA THR A 42 6.42 17.87 1.82
C THR A 42 6.62 17.77 0.31
N CYS A 43 6.33 16.61 -0.30
CA CYS A 43 6.59 16.39 -1.74
C CYS A 43 5.32 16.32 -2.60
N GLY A 44 4.13 16.40 -2.00
CA GLY A 44 2.86 16.36 -2.71
C GLY A 44 2.51 15.01 -3.36
N ARG A 45 3.34 13.96 -3.23
CA ARG A 45 3.02 12.64 -3.80
C ARG A 45 1.89 11.94 -3.04
N TRP A 46 1.18 11.05 -3.74
CA TRP A 46 0.24 10.14 -3.08
C TRP A 46 0.97 9.13 -2.22
N THR A 47 0.43 8.87 -1.04
CA THR A 47 0.90 7.93 -0.04
C THR A 47 -0.27 7.12 0.51
N LEU A 48 0.03 5.97 1.10
CA LEU A 48 -0.92 5.24 1.93
C LEU A 48 -0.49 5.41 3.39
N GLN A 49 -1.41 5.87 4.23
CA GLN A 49 -1.20 6.05 5.67
C GLN A 49 -2.15 5.15 6.46
N GLY A 50 -1.62 4.39 7.39
CA GLY A 50 -2.41 3.54 8.28
C GLY A 50 -1.59 3.19 9.52
N LEU A 51 -2.26 2.68 10.55
CA LEU A 51 -1.54 2.12 11.70
C LEU A 51 -0.99 0.75 11.31
N ASP A 52 0.26 0.46 11.67
CA ASP A 52 0.79 -0.87 11.52
C ASP A 52 0.12 -1.82 12.52
N ALA A 53 -0.33 -2.98 12.07
CA ALA A 53 -1.22 -3.84 12.86
C ALA A 53 -0.55 -4.61 14.02
N HIS A 54 0.63 -4.18 14.50
CA HIS A 54 1.30 -4.79 15.65
C HIS A 54 0.93 -4.07 16.95
N VAL A 55 1.18 -4.72 18.10
CA VAL A 55 0.76 -4.38 19.48
C VAL A 55 0.91 -2.89 19.89
N MET A 56 1.69 -2.08 19.17
CA MET A 56 1.96 -0.65 19.45
C MET A 56 1.39 0.34 18.41
N ALA A 57 0.80 -0.12 17.30
CA ALA A 57 0.06 0.68 16.31
C ALA A 57 0.74 2.00 15.88
N PHE A 58 1.97 1.93 15.37
CA PHE A 58 2.67 3.10 14.83
C PHE A 58 2.08 3.54 13.50
N LEU A 59 2.09 4.85 13.24
CA LEU A 59 1.66 5.39 11.95
C LEU A 59 2.66 5.02 10.85
N ALA A 60 2.27 4.12 9.97
CA ALA A 60 3.01 3.76 8.77
C ALA A 60 2.58 4.67 7.60
N THR A 61 3.55 5.30 6.94
CA THR A 61 3.35 6.02 5.67
C THR A 61 4.14 5.32 4.58
N THR A 62 3.46 4.82 3.55
CA THR A 62 4.08 4.03 2.48
C THR A 62 3.89 4.66 1.10
N ASP A 63 4.84 4.40 0.20
CA ASP A 63 4.67 4.67 -1.21
C ASP A 63 3.61 3.70 -1.79
N PRO A 64 2.66 4.16 -2.63
CA PRO A 64 1.60 3.33 -3.20
C PRO A 64 2.10 2.56 -4.43
N ASN A 65 3.40 2.21 -4.46
CA ASN A 65 4.05 1.54 -5.57
C ASN A 65 4.51 0.15 -5.11
N PRO A 66 4.00 -0.95 -5.70
CA PRO A 66 4.41 -2.30 -5.35
C PRO A 66 5.91 -2.49 -5.55
N LEU A 67 6.56 -3.12 -4.57
CA LEU A 67 7.94 -3.58 -4.69
C LEU A 67 7.98 -4.91 -5.43
N THR A 68 8.96 -5.03 -6.33
CA THR A 68 9.44 -6.33 -6.80
C THR A 68 10.35 -6.95 -5.72
N PRO A 69 10.65 -8.25 -5.77
CA PRO A 69 11.61 -8.86 -4.84
C PRO A 69 12.98 -8.15 -4.83
N GLN A 70 13.45 -7.68 -5.99
CA GLN A 70 14.70 -6.93 -6.12
C GLN A 70 14.60 -5.56 -5.44
N ALA A 71 13.49 -4.84 -5.63
CA ALA A 71 13.28 -3.53 -5.01
C ALA A 71 13.06 -3.64 -3.50
N GLU A 72 12.47 -4.73 -3.02
CA GLU A 72 12.40 -5.05 -1.60
C GLU A 72 13.79 -5.29 -1.01
N GLY A 73 14.63 -6.08 -1.69
CA GLY A 73 16.03 -6.26 -1.30
C GLY A 73 16.79 -4.93 -1.22
N ALA A 74 16.59 -4.04 -2.20
CA ALA A 74 17.14 -2.69 -2.15
C ALA A 74 16.62 -1.87 -0.97
N ALA A 75 15.32 -1.96 -0.64
CA ALA A 75 14.75 -1.29 0.52
C ALA A 75 15.41 -1.74 1.83
N ILE A 76 15.64 -3.05 1.99
CA ILE A 76 16.31 -3.63 3.17
C ILE A 76 17.75 -3.12 3.27
N ILE A 77 18.51 -3.14 2.17
CA ILE A 77 19.90 -2.64 2.14
C ILE A 77 19.97 -1.15 2.50
N LEU A 78 19.00 -0.36 2.03
CA LEU A 78 18.90 1.08 2.29
C LEU A 78 18.30 1.40 3.68
N GLY A 79 17.99 0.39 4.50
CA GLY A 79 17.36 0.59 5.82
C GLY A 79 15.96 1.19 5.75
N ARG A 80 15.26 1.07 4.62
CA ARG A 80 13.89 1.57 4.43
C ARG A 80 12.90 0.48 4.89
N PRO A 81 12.05 0.77 5.89
CA PRO A 81 11.05 -0.20 6.33
C PRO A 81 10.14 -0.64 5.18
N THR A 82 9.73 -1.91 5.21
CA THR A 82 8.78 -2.46 4.24
C THR A 82 7.54 -2.96 4.95
N TYR A 83 6.42 -2.89 4.24
CA TYR A 83 5.11 -3.24 4.77
C TYR A 83 4.38 -4.15 3.80
N THR A 84 3.65 -5.12 4.31
CA THR A 84 2.68 -5.86 3.52
C THR A 84 1.35 -5.12 3.56
N LEU A 85 0.81 -4.83 2.38
CA LEU A 85 -0.55 -4.33 2.22
C LEU A 85 -1.50 -5.54 2.14
N HIS A 86 -2.39 -5.67 3.12
CA HIS A 86 -3.38 -6.73 3.20
C HIS A 86 -4.78 -6.21 2.93
N GLY A 87 -5.66 -7.09 2.44
CA GLY A 87 -7.08 -6.82 2.26
C GLY A 87 -7.43 -6.31 0.86
N ALA A 88 -8.56 -5.61 0.78
CA ALA A 88 -9.16 -5.17 -0.47
C ALA A 88 -9.14 -3.64 -0.61
N PRO A 89 -9.23 -3.10 -1.84
CA PRO A 89 -9.34 -1.66 -2.08
C PRO A 89 -10.39 -0.97 -1.18
N GLY A 90 -9.95 0.02 -0.41
CA GLY A 90 -10.76 0.76 0.56
C GLY A 90 -10.86 0.13 1.96
N ARG A 91 -10.26 -1.05 2.16
CA ARG A 91 -10.11 -1.75 3.45
C ARG A 91 -8.70 -2.31 3.61
N TYR A 92 -7.72 -1.60 3.07
CA TYR A 92 -6.34 -2.06 3.17
C TYR A 92 -5.83 -1.89 4.60
N GLU A 93 -4.94 -2.78 5.00
CA GLU A 93 -4.22 -2.74 6.27
C GLU A 93 -2.72 -2.85 5.99
N LEU A 94 -1.90 -2.17 6.80
CA LEU A 94 -0.44 -2.20 6.66
C LEU A 94 0.16 -3.03 7.79
N TRP A 95 0.97 -4.01 7.42
CA TRP A 95 1.63 -4.90 8.36
C TRP A 95 3.12 -4.74 8.21
N HIS A 96 3.82 -4.30 9.27
CA HIS A 96 5.26 -4.14 9.23
C HIS A 96 5.95 -5.47 8.93
N ARG A 97 6.89 -5.47 7.98
CA ARG A 97 7.69 -6.66 7.65
C ARG A 97 9.00 -6.63 8.40
N THR A 98 9.20 -7.66 9.21
CA THR A 98 10.49 -7.96 9.85
C THR A 98 11.21 -9.05 9.05
N PRO A 99 12.54 -9.19 9.20
CA PRO A 99 13.29 -10.30 8.59
C PRO A 99 12.71 -11.68 8.96
N HIS A 100 12.09 -11.81 10.14
CA HIS A 100 11.45 -13.05 10.59
C HIS A 100 10.04 -13.24 10.00
N SER A 101 9.31 -12.17 9.71
CA SER A 101 8.01 -12.23 9.03
C SER A 101 8.12 -12.30 7.50
N ALA A 102 9.34 -12.25 6.95
CA ALA A 102 9.61 -12.54 5.54
C ALA A 102 9.54 -14.06 5.22
N ARG A 103 9.25 -14.92 6.21
CA ARG A 103 9.25 -16.38 6.07
C ARG A 103 7.91 -16.91 5.53
N ARG A 104 8.01 -17.67 4.43
CA ARG A 104 7.02 -18.52 3.71
C ARG A 104 5.54 -18.15 3.85
N LEU A 105 5.03 -17.63 2.73
CA LEU A 105 3.64 -17.66 2.27
C LEU A 105 2.91 -18.95 2.67
N THR A 106 2.01 -18.87 3.63
CA THR A 106 1.00 -19.92 3.83
C THR A 106 -0.07 -19.79 2.74
N PRO A 107 -0.46 -20.88 2.05
CA PRO A 107 -1.48 -20.88 1.01
C PRO A 107 -2.87 -20.39 1.45
N ALA A 108 -3.11 -20.28 2.75
CA ALA A 108 -4.42 -19.97 3.34
C ALA A 108 -4.94 -18.56 3.04
N HIS A 109 -4.08 -17.61 2.62
CA HIS A 109 -4.50 -16.25 2.27
C HIS A 109 -3.88 -15.81 0.93
N PRO A 110 -4.45 -16.26 -0.20
CA PRO A 110 -4.01 -15.89 -1.55
C PRO A 110 -4.36 -14.44 -1.93
N GLU A 111 -5.05 -13.70 -1.05
CA GLU A 111 -5.33 -12.27 -1.25
C GLU A 111 -4.06 -11.43 -1.07
N ARG A 112 -3.24 -11.45 -2.13
CA ARG A 112 -2.39 -10.36 -2.64
C ARG A 112 -1.58 -9.62 -1.59
N HIS A 113 -0.49 -10.25 -1.18
CA HIS A 113 0.58 -9.65 -0.39
C HIS A 113 1.34 -8.63 -1.24
N ILE A 114 0.82 -7.41 -1.33
CA ILE A 114 1.52 -6.34 -2.05
C ILE A 114 2.51 -5.69 -1.08
N VAL A 115 3.80 -5.78 -1.40
CA VAL A 115 4.85 -5.20 -0.56
C VAL A 115 5.06 -3.75 -0.95
N LEU A 116 5.07 -2.86 0.03
CA LEU A 116 5.29 -1.43 -0.14
C LEU A 116 6.49 -0.98 0.68
N ALA A 117 7.23 0.01 0.19
CA ALA A 117 8.28 0.68 0.96
C ALA A 117 7.69 1.83 1.79
N ALA A 118 8.32 2.12 2.92
CA ALA A 118 8.13 3.38 3.63
C ALA A 118 8.36 4.56 2.67
N HIS A 119 7.47 5.55 2.71
CA HIS A 119 7.56 6.73 1.88
C HIS A 119 8.84 7.52 2.19
N ALA A 120 9.58 7.91 1.16
CA ALA A 120 10.63 8.92 1.27
C ALA A 120 10.49 9.93 0.14
N CYS A 121 10.68 11.21 0.46
CA CYS A 121 10.52 12.30 -0.52
C CYS A 121 11.56 12.25 -1.65
N THR A 122 12.72 11.63 -1.42
CA THR A 122 13.80 11.48 -2.42
C THR A 122 13.37 10.71 -3.67
N GLY A 123 12.39 9.81 -3.55
CA GLY A 123 11.88 9.06 -4.69
C GLY A 123 11.32 7.69 -4.30
N PRO A 124 10.33 7.18 -5.03
CA PRO A 124 9.87 5.82 -4.83
C PRO A 124 10.92 4.84 -5.37
N LEU A 125 11.05 3.67 -4.74
CA LEU A 125 11.97 2.63 -5.20
C LEU A 125 11.47 1.92 -6.47
N THR A 126 10.17 2.01 -6.76
CA THR A 126 9.55 1.52 -7.98
C THR A 126 8.58 2.56 -8.52
N THR A 127 8.39 2.58 -9.84
CA THR A 127 7.37 3.41 -10.52
C THR A 127 6.11 2.63 -10.86
N HIS A 128 6.07 1.34 -10.52
CA HIS A 128 4.89 0.50 -10.73
C HIS A 128 3.72 1.03 -9.91
N THR A 129 2.60 1.29 -10.57
CA THR A 129 1.39 1.74 -9.88
C THR A 129 0.67 0.55 -9.25
N LEU A 130 0.18 0.72 -8.02
CA LEU A 130 -0.74 -0.22 -7.38
C LEU A 130 -1.94 -0.49 -8.30
N THR A 131 -1.94 -1.64 -8.96
CA THR A 131 -3.02 -2.05 -9.85
C THR A 131 -4.10 -2.73 -9.03
N ILE A 132 -5.29 -2.14 -9.00
CA ILE A 132 -6.45 -2.81 -8.43
C ILE A 132 -6.97 -3.79 -9.46
N THR A 133 -6.76 -5.07 -9.23
CA THR A 133 -7.67 -6.05 -9.82
C THR A 133 -8.83 -6.20 -8.84
N ARG A 134 -10.05 -5.86 -9.27
CA ARG A 134 -11.26 -6.30 -8.56
C ARG A 134 -11.24 -7.83 -8.56
N THR A 135 -10.96 -8.44 -7.41
CA THR A 135 -11.21 -9.88 -7.26
C THR A 135 -12.71 -10.00 -7.03
N ARG A 136 -13.44 -10.58 -7.98
CA ARG A 136 -14.81 -11.03 -7.73
C ARG A 136 -14.66 -12.11 -6.66
N ALA A 137 -15.31 -11.94 -5.51
CA ALA A 137 -15.34 -12.98 -4.49
C ALA A 137 -15.79 -14.28 -5.19
N ALA A 138 -14.99 -15.34 -5.08
CA ALA A 138 -15.46 -16.66 -5.47
C ALA A 138 -16.70 -16.94 -4.62
N ALA A 139 -17.82 -17.23 -5.27
CA ALA A 139 -19.03 -17.61 -4.57
C ALA A 139 -18.69 -18.87 -3.75
N SER A 140 -18.73 -18.75 -2.42
CA SER A 140 -18.68 -19.90 -1.53
C SER A 140 -19.97 -20.69 -1.72
N GLY A 141 -19.91 -21.68 -2.61
CA GLY A 141 -21.05 -22.51 -2.96
C GLY A 141 -20.60 -23.73 -3.76
N ASP A 142 -19.87 -24.63 -3.10
CA ASP A 142 -19.94 -26.08 -3.33
C ASP A 142 -18.98 -26.77 -2.36
N GLN A 143 -19.48 -27.03 -1.15
CA GLN A 143 -18.90 -28.05 -0.29
C GLN A 143 -19.79 -29.30 -0.48
N PRO A 144 -19.31 -30.38 -1.13
CA PRO A 144 -20.10 -31.60 -1.24
C PRO A 144 -20.29 -32.23 0.14
N PRO A 145 -21.48 -32.80 0.44
CA PRO A 145 -21.66 -33.55 1.67
C PRO A 145 -20.91 -34.88 1.54
N TYR A 146 -20.16 -35.23 2.59
CA TYR A 146 -19.54 -36.52 2.94
C TYR A 146 -19.61 -37.67 1.90
#